data_AF-A0A968QCK0-F1
#
_entry.id   AF-A0A968QCK0-F1
#
_cell.length_a   1.000
_cell.length_b   1.000
_cell.length_c   1.000
_cell.angle_alpha   90.00
_cell.angle_beta   90.00
_cell.angle_gamma   90.00
#
_symmetry.space_group_name_H-M   'P 1'
#
loop_
_entity.id
_entity.type
_entity.pdbx_description
1 polymer ?
#
loop_
_entity_poly.entity_id
_entity_poly.type
_entity_poly.pdbx_seq_one_letter_code
_entity_poly.pdbx_strand_id
1 'polypeptide(L)'
;MSANVKTLVNQPYKYGFVTDIETEQIPRGLSEDVVSLISAKKNEPEFMLEFRLKAYRQWLKMSEPDWPHVSYPAIDYQDIV
;
A
#
# COMPACT_ATOMS: atom_id res chain seq x y z
N MET A 1 -23.99 -32.97 34.92
CA MET A 1 -23.56 -31.57 35.18
C MET A 1 -22.42 -31.07 34.29
N SER A 2 -22.00 -31.78 33.22
CA SER A 2 -20.84 -31.37 32.40
C SER A 2 -21.16 -30.93 30.96
N ALA A 3 -22.39 -31.16 30.49
CA ALA A 3 -22.79 -30.84 29.11
C ALA A 3 -22.95 -29.33 28.86
N ASN A 4 -23.37 -28.56 29.87
CA ASN A 4 -23.65 -27.12 29.73
C ASN A 4 -22.40 -26.24 29.58
N VAL A 5 -21.26 -26.67 30.13
CA VAL A 5 -20.01 -25.88 30.08
C VAL A 5 -19.41 -25.91 28.67
N LYS A 6 -19.48 -27.06 27.98
CA LYS A 6 -19.01 -27.18 26.58
C LYS A 6 -19.78 -26.27 25.63
N THR A 7 -21.08 -26.07 25.83
CA THR A 7 -21.91 -25.20 24.99
C THR A 7 -21.63 -23.71 25.18
N LEU A 8 -21.23 -23.30 26.38
CA LEU A 8 -20.86 -21.91 26.68
C LEU A 8 -19.47 -21.55 26.14
N VAL A 9 -18.52 -22.50 26.16
CA VAL A 9 -17.14 -22.28 25.68
C VAL A 9 -17.04 -22.32 24.15
N ASN A 10 -17.86 -23.12 23.47
CA ASN A 10 -17.88 -23.22 22.00
C ASN A 10 -18.73 -22.14 21.30
N GLN A 11 -19.20 -21.11 22.00
CA GLN A 11 -19.91 -20.02 21.32
C GLN A 11 -18.91 -19.12 20.59
N PRO A 12 -19.07 -18.90 19.27
CA PRO A 12 -18.23 -17.97 18.53
C PRO A 12 -18.41 -16.56 19.12
N TYR A 13 -17.29 -15.88 19.37
CA TYR A 13 -17.26 -14.55 19.96
C TYR A 13 -18.01 -13.54 19.10
N LYS A 14 -19.19 -13.09 19.57
CA LYS A 14 -20.13 -12.27 18.79
C LYS A 14 -19.74 -10.79 18.68
N TYR A 15 -18.71 -10.35 19.38
CA TYR A 15 -18.34 -8.94 19.53
C TYR A 15 -17.00 -8.60 18.89
N GLY A 16 -16.72 -9.15 17.71
CA GLY A 16 -15.56 -8.76 16.92
C GLY A 16 -15.70 -7.31 16.42
N PHE A 17 -14.68 -6.49 16.65
CA PHE A 17 -14.58 -5.18 16.01
C PHE A 17 -14.20 -5.40 14.54
N VAL A 18 -15.18 -5.30 13.64
CA VAL A 18 -14.95 -5.29 12.19
C VAL A 18 -15.24 -3.88 11.70
N THR A 19 -14.32 -3.33 10.92
CA THR A 19 -14.52 -2.05 10.26
C THR A 19 -14.26 -2.29 8.80
N ASP A 20 -15.29 -2.10 7.99
CA ASP A 20 -15.14 -2.13 6.55
C ASP A 20 -14.31 -0.90 6.13
N ILE A 21 -13.12 -1.17 5.63
CA ILE A 21 -12.24 -0.15 5.08
C ILE A 21 -12.41 -0.20 3.56
N GLU A 22 -12.82 0.92 2.98
CA GLU A 22 -12.80 1.06 1.53
C GLU A 22 -11.35 0.95 1.05
N THR A 23 -11.09 -0.06 0.22
CA THR A 23 -9.79 -0.28 -0.40
C THR A 23 -9.94 -0.07 -1.90
N GLU A 24 -9.17 0.86 -2.43
CA GLU A 24 -9.12 1.11 -3.86
C GLU A 24 -7.78 0.63 -4.39
N GLN A 25 -7.81 -0.21 -5.42
CA GLN A 25 -6.62 -0.78 -6.04
C GLN A 25 -6.20 0.08 -7.23
N ILE A 26 -4.93 0.42 -7.27
CA ILE A 26 -4.29 1.12 -8.37
C ILE A 26 -3.64 0.06 -9.27
N PRO A 27 -3.54 0.27 -10.59
CA PRO A 27 -2.79 -0.63 -11.46
C PRO A 27 -1.36 -0.84 -10.95
N ARG A 28 -0.82 -2.03 -11.26
CA ARG A 28 0.54 -2.40 -10.85
C ARG A 28 1.58 -1.48 -11.45
N GLY A 29 2.64 -1.26 -10.68
CA GLY A 29 3.81 -0.53 -11.12
C GLY A 29 3.72 0.99 -10.99
N LEU A 30 4.87 1.64 -11.20
CA LEU A 30 5.04 3.07 -10.98
C LEU A 30 5.15 3.82 -12.31
N SER A 31 4.13 4.61 -12.63
CA SER A 31 4.05 5.47 -13.82
C SER A 31 3.58 6.89 -13.50
N GLU A 32 3.78 7.84 -14.43
CA GLU A 32 3.25 9.22 -14.28
C GLU A 32 1.72 9.23 -14.16
N ASP A 33 1.04 8.29 -14.83
CA ASP A 33 -0.42 8.14 -14.76
C ASP A 33 -0.87 7.72 -13.36
N VAL A 34 -0.15 6.80 -12.72
CA VAL A 34 -0.39 6.37 -11.33
C VAL A 34 -0.19 7.54 -10.37
N VAL A 35 0.89 8.31 -10.53
CA VAL A 35 1.16 9.50 -9.71
C VAL A 35 0.04 10.54 -9.85
N SER A 36 -0.43 10.77 -11.08
CA SER A 36 -1.52 11.71 -11.36
C SER A 36 -2.85 11.23 -10.78
N LEU A 37 -3.13 9.94 -10.87
CA LEU A 37 -4.32 9.32 -10.28
C LEU A 37 -4.33 9.45 -8.76
N ILE A 38 -3.19 9.19 -8.09
CA ILE A 38 -3.05 9.36 -6.64
C ILE A 38 -3.28 10.83 -6.23
N SER A 39 -2.71 11.77 -6.98
CA SER A 39 -2.86 13.20 -6.71
C SER A 39 -4.30 13.66 -6.85
N ALA A 40 -4.99 13.23 -7.92
CA ALA A 40 -6.39 13.54 -8.17
C ALA A 40 -7.29 12.96 -7.06
N LYS A 41 -7.03 11.72 -6.63
CA LYS A 41 -7.78 11.06 -5.55
C LYS A 41 -7.62 11.77 -4.20
N LYS A 42 -6.44 12.29 -3.92
CA LYS A 42 -6.16 13.04 -2.69
C LYS A 42 -6.59 14.49 -2.75
N ASN A 43 -7.17 14.94 -3.87
CA ASN A 43 -7.56 16.33 -4.11
C ASN A 43 -6.41 17.31 -3.81
N GLU A 44 -5.20 16.95 -4.27
CA GLU A 44 -4.00 17.75 -4.02
C GLU A 44 -3.96 18.99 -4.92
N PRO A 45 -3.40 20.11 -4.43
CA PRO A 45 -3.16 21.28 -5.27
C PRO A 45 -2.19 21.00 -6.42
N GLU A 46 -2.27 21.79 -7.50
CA GLU A 46 -1.47 21.58 -8.72
C GLU A 46 0.05 21.59 -8.48
N PHE A 47 0.54 22.43 -7.56
CA PHE A 47 1.97 22.45 -7.22
C PHE A 47 2.47 21.12 -6.61
N MET A 48 1.59 20.38 -5.90
CA MET A 48 1.94 19.08 -5.33
C MET A 48 2.04 18.01 -6.42
N LEU A 49 1.13 18.05 -7.40
CA LEU A 49 1.19 17.17 -8.57
C LEU A 49 2.50 17.38 -9.33
N GLU A 50 2.84 18.63 -9.64
CA GLU A 50 4.09 18.97 -10.34
C GLU A 50 5.33 18.53 -9.56
N PHE A 51 5.32 18.72 -8.23
CA PHE A 51 6.39 18.26 -7.36
C PHE A 51 6.57 16.73 -7.43
N ARG A 52 5.47 15.97 -7.36
CA ARG A 52 5.50 14.50 -7.45
C ARG A 52 5.99 14.03 -8.82
N LEU A 53 5.51 14.64 -9.91
CA LEU A 53 5.96 14.31 -11.27
C LEU A 53 7.45 14.62 -11.46
N LYS A 54 7.94 15.76 -10.93
CA LYS A 54 9.36 16.10 -10.96
C LYS A 54 10.20 15.09 -10.16
N ALA A 55 9.73 14.68 -8.99
CA ALA A 55 10.40 13.68 -8.17
C ALA A 55 10.48 12.32 -8.89
N TYR A 56 9.39 11.87 -9.52
CA TYR A 56 9.39 10.64 -10.31
C TYR A 56 10.39 10.68 -11.47
N ARG A 57 10.40 11.77 -12.24
CA ARG A 57 11.37 11.95 -13.34
C ARG A 57 12.82 11.99 -12.88
N GLN A 58 13.08 12.52 -11.69
CA GLN A 58 14.40 12.51 -11.09
C GLN A 58 14.78 11.10 -10.61
N TRP A 59 13.85 10.40 -9.97
CA TRP A 59 14.04 9.03 -9.50
C TRP A 59 14.36 8.06 -10.63
N LEU A 60 13.71 8.18 -11.79
CA LEU A 60 14.02 7.38 -12.99
C LEU A 60 15.47 7.52 -13.48
N LYS A 61 16.15 8.62 -13.13
CA LYS A 61 17.55 8.88 -13.51
C LYS A 61 18.54 8.46 -12.41
N MET A 62 18.05 8.13 -11.22
CA MET A 62 18.88 7.70 -10.11
C MET A 62 19.22 6.23 -10.27
N SER A 63 20.48 5.88 -10.03
CA SER A 63 20.88 4.50 -9.83
C SER A 63 20.69 4.13 -8.37
N GLU A 64 20.32 2.88 -8.13
CA GLU A 64 20.30 2.31 -6.80
C GLU A 64 21.72 2.33 -6.18
N PRO A 65 21.87 2.78 -4.93
CA PRO A 65 23.20 2.87 -4.32
C PRO A 65 23.66 1.53 -3.71
N ASP A 66 24.88 1.11 -4.06
CA ASP A 66 25.50 -0.14 -3.58
C ASP A 66 26.42 0.02 -2.35
N TRP A 67 26.50 1.21 -1.75
CA TRP A 67 27.34 1.43 -0.56
C TRP A 67 26.92 0.65 0.70
N PRO A 68 25.65 0.26 0.94
CA PRO A 68 25.32 -0.53 2.11
C PRO A 68 25.76 -1.99 1.91
N HIS A 69 26.36 -2.58 2.93
CA HIS A 69 26.77 -4.00 2.91
C HIS A 69 25.57 -4.93 3.19
N VAL A 70 24.52 -4.82 2.37
CA VAL A 70 23.29 -5.60 2.44
C VAL A 70 23.08 -6.27 1.09
N SER A 71 22.73 -7.56 1.11
CA SER A 71 22.37 -8.29 -0.10
C SER A 71 20.86 -8.48 -0.13
N TYR A 72 20.23 -7.98 -1.18
CA TYR A 72 18.81 -8.17 -1.48
C TYR A 72 18.64 -8.33 -2.99
N PRO A 73 17.62 -9.07 -3.45
CA PRO A 73 17.32 -9.16 -4.87
C PRO A 73 16.90 -7.79 -5.41
N ALA A 74 17.24 -7.50 -6.66
CA ALA A 74 16.80 -6.27 -7.32
C ALA A 74 15.28 -6.12 -7.22
N ILE A 75 14.84 -4.92 -6.83
CA ILE A 75 13.42 -4.63 -6.65
C ILE A 75 12.80 -4.35 -8.02
N ASP A 76 11.79 -5.14 -8.40
CA ASP A 76 10.97 -4.81 -9.56
C ASP A 76 9.89 -3.80 -9.17
N TYR A 77 10.19 -2.52 -9.40
CA TYR A 77 9.26 -1.42 -9.12
C TYR A 77 7.98 -1.45 -9.97
N GLN A 78 7.93 -2.26 -11.03
CA GLN A 78 6.76 -2.40 -11.89
C GLN A 78 5.81 -3.54 -11.45
N ASP A 79 6.23 -4.41 -10.53
CA ASP A 79 5.39 -5.48 -9.97
C ASP A 79 4.87 -5.17 -8.54
N ILE A 80 4.90 -3.89 -8.15
CA ILE A 80 4.35 -3.43 -6.85
C ILE A 80 2.80 -3.44 -6.92
N VAL A 81 2.15 -4.02 -5.89
CA VAL A 81 0.69 -4.13 -5.68
C VAL A 81 0.29 -3.66 -4.29
#